data_AF-A0ABD1J2R3-F1
#
_entry.id   AF-A0ABD1J2R3-F1
#
_cell.length_a   1.000
_cell.length_b   1.000
_cell.length_c   1.000
_cell.angle_alpha   90.00
_cell.angle_beta   90.00
_cell.angle_gamma   90.00
#
_symmetry.space_group_name_H-M   'P 1'
#
loop_
_entity.id
_entity.type
_entity.pdbx_description
1 polymer ?
#
loop_
_entity_poly.entity_id
_entity_poly.type
_entity_poly.pdbx_seq_one_letter_code
_entity_poly.pdbx_strand_id
1 'polypeptide(L)'
;MEAAQNNWLQTGWIWRRGGQRIFVELQFTLRDCNSIPGVAGGTCKETFNLLYAESDWDLGRVAREDRYTKVDTIAADESFTQGDLGERKMKLNTEVREIGHLNRKGFHLAFQDVGACVALVSVRVYYKRCRGTVQNLAVFPDTVAEAAFATLVEVRGACVNNSEVDMDSPPRMHCSAEGEWLVPIGKCSCSAGFEEGHSSCERKSEVSVCVCVCVCVCVCVCMYVCVSPCVCFVNESLYKSEVSVCCVCVCGVCLICVSFKGDSVSLRDYQCCTCDSAFRCLLLPV
;
A
#
# COMPACT_ATOMS: atom_id res chain seq x y z
N MET A 1 -49.89 -5.18 -16.55
CA MET A 1 -49.63 -3.81 -16.08
C MET A 1 -50.57 -3.59 -14.91
N GLU A 2 -50.03 -3.62 -13.71
CA GLU A 2 -50.79 -3.42 -12.46
C GLU A 2 -50.72 -1.94 -12.06
N ALA A 3 -51.83 -1.42 -11.52
CA ALA A 3 -51.98 0.01 -11.24
C ALA A 3 -51.23 0.49 -9.99
N ALA A 4 -50.87 -0.42 -9.08
CA ALA A 4 -50.06 -0.16 -7.90
C ALA A 4 -48.99 -1.26 -7.80
N GLN A 5 -47.73 -0.88 -7.98
CA GLN A 5 -46.59 -1.77 -7.83
C GLN A 5 -45.81 -1.39 -6.58
N ASN A 6 -45.35 -2.41 -5.86
CA ASN A 6 -44.46 -2.25 -4.72
C ASN A 6 -43.54 -3.46 -4.67
N ASN A 7 -42.65 -3.54 -5.66
CA ASN A 7 -41.74 -4.67 -5.84
C ASN A 7 -40.44 -4.37 -5.09
N TRP A 8 -40.00 -5.31 -4.24
CA TRP A 8 -38.81 -5.15 -3.42
C TRP A 8 -37.72 -6.14 -3.83
N LEU A 9 -36.51 -5.65 -4.00
CA LEU A 9 -35.30 -6.45 -4.15
C LEU A 9 -34.33 -6.08 -3.02
N GLN A 10 -33.94 -7.04 -2.20
CA GLN A 10 -33.02 -6.83 -1.08
C GLN A 10 -31.69 -7.56 -1.33
N THR A 11 -30.56 -6.93 -0.96
CA THR A 11 -29.24 -7.57 -0.98
C THR A 11 -29.03 -8.51 0.23
N GLY A 12 -28.03 -9.39 0.13
CA GLY A 12 -27.46 -10.02 1.33
C GLY A 12 -26.94 -8.98 2.33
N TRP A 13 -26.64 -9.43 3.55
CA TRP A 13 -26.09 -8.55 4.59
C TRP A 13 -24.66 -8.13 4.24
N ILE A 14 -24.42 -6.82 4.22
CA ILE A 14 -23.13 -6.21 3.85
C ILE A 14 -22.41 -5.77 5.12
N TRP A 15 -21.24 -6.34 5.34
CA TRP A 15 -20.35 -5.91 6.43
C TRP A 15 -19.80 -4.51 6.16
N ARG A 16 -20.04 -3.58 7.09
CA ARG A 16 -19.56 -2.20 7.00
C ARG A 16 -18.03 -2.10 7.13
N ARG A 17 -17.43 -3.04 7.88
CA ARG A 17 -16.02 -2.99 8.30
C ARG A 17 -15.73 -1.65 9.00
N GLY A 18 -14.72 -0.91 8.54
CA GLY A 18 -14.37 0.42 9.06
C GLY A 18 -15.10 1.58 8.38
N GLY A 19 -15.82 1.36 7.27
CA GLY A 19 -16.40 2.45 6.48
C GLY A 19 -17.58 3.10 7.19
N GLN A 20 -17.48 4.35 7.64
CA GLN A 20 -18.64 5.09 8.16
C GLN A 20 -19.48 5.72 7.03
N ARG A 21 -18.81 6.03 5.92
CA ARG A 21 -19.35 6.59 4.70
C ARG A 21 -19.26 5.54 3.59
N ILE A 22 -20.39 5.13 3.07
CA ILE A 22 -20.52 4.11 2.03
C ILE A 22 -21.00 4.76 0.74
N PHE A 23 -20.37 4.40 -0.37
CA PHE A 23 -20.78 4.77 -1.72
C PHE A 23 -21.44 3.56 -2.38
N VAL A 24 -22.59 3.81 -2.99
CA VAL A 24 -23.37 2.84 -3.77
C VAL A 24 -23.40 3.34 -5.20
N GLU A 25 -22.67 2.67 -6.07
CA GLU A 25 -22.64 2.90 -7.51
C GLU A 25 -23.58 1.90 -8.18
N LEU A 26 -24.55 2.43 -8.90
CA LEU A 26 -25.59 1.69 -9.59
C LEU A 26 -25.37 1.83 -11.09
N GLN A 27 -25.32 0.70 -11.80
CA GLN A 27 -25.40 0.69 -13.25
C GLN A 27 -26.71 0.03 -13.66
N PHE A 28 -27.52 0.73 -14.44
CA PHE A 28 -28.85 0.25 -14.82
C PHE A 28 -29.30 0.80 -16.17
N THR A 29 -30.31 0.17 -16.76
CA THR A 29 -31.00 0.67 -17.93
C THR A 29 -32.45 0.96 -17.58
N LEU A 30 -33.02 2.00 -18.18
CA LEU A 30 -34.40 2.42 -17.93
C LEU A 30 -35.09 2.75 -19.24
N ARG A 31 -36.28 2.17 -19.44
CA ARG A 31 -37.08 2.40 -20.63
C ARG A 31 -38.03 3.58 -20.43
N ASP A 32 -38.07 4.48 -21.41
CA ASP A 32 -39.03 5.60 -21.43
C ASP A 32 -40.46 5.07 -21.47
N CYS A 33 -41.30 5.55 -20.56
CA CYS A 33 -42.71 5.16 -20.48
C CYS A 33 -43.49 5.46 -21.77
N ASN A 34 -43.15 6.54 -22.47
CA ASN A 34 -43.78 6.91 -23.74
C ASN A 34 -43.51 5.89 -24.86
N SER A 35 -42.43 5.11 -24.71
CA SER A 35 -42.05 4.07 -25.67
C SER A 35 -42.73 2.73 -25.44
N ILE A 36 -43.56 2.59 -24.39
CA ILE A 36 -44.21 1.32 -24.04
C ILE A 36 -45.66 1.34 -24.55
N PRO A 37 -45.96 0.63 -25.65
CA PRO A 37 -47.32 0.58 -26.17
C PRO A 37 -48.26 -0.09 -25.17
N GLY A 38 -49.41 0.54 -24.91
CA GLY A 38 -50.45 0.00 -24.04
C GLY A 38 -50.31 0.34 -22.55
N VAL A 39 -49.28 1.08 -22.11
CA VAL A 39 -49.23 1.61 -20.74
C VAL A 39 -49.91 2.98 -20.70
N ALA A 40 -50.94 3.14 -19.87
CA ALA A 40 -51.51 4.45 -19.60
C ALA A 40 -50.53 5.30 -18.77
N GLY A 41 -50.36 6.58 -19.12
CA GLY A 41 -49.36 7.50 -18.55
C GLY A 41 -49.44 7.80 -17.05
N GLY A 42 -50.27 7.06 -16.28
CA GLY A 42 -50.33 7.12 -14.82
C GLY A 42 -49.69 5.93 -14.09
N THR A 43 -49.55 4.78 -14.74
CA THR A 43 -49.07 3.53 -14.09
C THR A 43 -47.59 3.27 -14.28
N CYS A 44 -46.96 3.84 -15.32
CA CYS A 44 -45.54 3.72 -15.57
C CYS A 44 -44.77 4.80 -14.80
N LYS A 45 -43.61 4.42 -14.25
CA LYS A 45 -42.66 5.34 -13.62
C LYS A 45 -41.31 5.21 -14.30
N GLU A 46 -40.51 6.27 -14.19
CA GLU A 46 -39.14 6.33 -14.73
C GLU A 46 -38.11 6.43 -13.60
N THR A 47 -38.51 5.96 -12.42
CA THR A 47 -37.70 6.02 -11.22
C THR A 47 -37.91 4.80 -10.33
N PHE A 48 -36.90 4.47 -9.54
CA PHE A 48 -36.98 3.47 -8.47
C PHE A 48 -36.32 4.04 -7.21
N ASN A 49 -36.69 3.55 -6.04
CA ASN A 49 -36.11 4.04 -4.78
C ASN A 49 -34.93 3.14 -4.36
N LEU A 50 -33.84 3.77 -3.92
CA LEU A 50 -32.77 3.11 -3.17
C LEU A 50 -33.03 3.31 -1.67
N LEU A 51 -33.03 2.22 -0.91
CA LEU A 51 -33.19 2.24 0.53
C LEU A 51 -32.07 1.43 1.21
N TYR A 52 -31.86 1.70 2.50
CA TYR A 52 -30.93 0.94 3.33
C TYR A 52 -31.49 0.66 4.72
N ALA A 53 -31.00 -0.41 5.36
CA ALA A 53 -31.33 -0.76 6.73
C ALA A 53 -30.08 -1.20 7.48
N GLU A 54 -29.72 -0.45 8.52
CA GLU A 54 -28.60 -0.80 9.41
C GLU A 54 -28.95 -1.93 10.38
N SER A 55 -28.04 -2.87 10.55
CA SER A 55 -28.24 -4.01 11.44
C SER A 55 -26.91 -4.61 11.90
N ASP A 56 -26.89 -5.19 13.10
CA ASP A 56 -25.70 -5.86 13.63
C ASP A 56 -25.62 -7.34 13.21
N TRP A 57 -26.64 -7.85 12.53
CA TRP A 57 -26.79 -9.22 12.02
C TRP A 57 -27.67 -9.24 10.76
N ASP A 58 -27.61 -10.34 10.01
CA ASP A 58 -28.44 -10.53 8.81
C ASP A 58 -29.93 -10.57 9.17
N LEU A 59 -30.71 -9.66 8.59
CA LEU A 59 -32.15 -9.53 8.82
C LEU A 59 -32.99 -10.60 8.11
N GLY A 60 -32.34 -11.49 7.35
CA GLY A 60 -32.97 -12.55 6.59
C GLY A 60 -33.57 -12.06 5.27
N ARG A 61 -34.32 -12.93 4.59
CA ARG A 61 -34.83 -12.70 3.22
C ARG A 61 -36.08 -11.83 3.11
N VAL A 62 -36.71 -11.49 4.23
CA VAL A 62 -37.99 -10.74 4.21
C VAL A 62 -37.71 -9.27 4.49
N ALA A 63 -37.70 -8.47 3.42
CA ALA A 63 -37.70 -7.02 3.51
C ALA A 63 -39.00 -6.58 4.19
N ARG A 64 -38.90 -5.82 5.29
CA ARG A 64 -40.05 -5.13 5.88
C ARG A 64 -39.82 -3.63 5.74
N GLU A 65 -40.77 -2.95 5.11
CA GLU A 65 -40.68 -1.54 4.72
C GLU A 65 -40.40 -0.59 5.89
N ASP A 66 -40.92 -0.92 7.08
CA ASP A 66 -40.73 -0.14 8.33
C ASP A 66 -39.29 0.00 8.80
N ARG A 67 -38.41 -0.92 8.38
CA ARG A 67 -36.99 -0.95 8.80
C ARG A 67 -36.04 -0.25 7.83
N TYR A 68 -36.53 0.12 6.65
CA TYR A 68 -35.72 0.72 5.59
C TYR A 68 -35.84 2.24 5.60
N THR A 69 -34.70 2.90 5.55
CA THR A 69 -34.63 4.35 5.32
C THR A 69 -34.33 4.61 3.86
N LYS A 70 -35.10 5.51 3.25
CA LYS A 70 -34.90 5.91 1.85
C LYS A 70 -33.62 6.72 1.73
N VAL A 71 -32.72 6.27 0.84
CA VAL A 71 -31.50 7.01 0.45
C VAL A 71 -31.89 8.09 -0.55
N ASP A 72 -32.44 7.66 -1.69
CA ASP A 72 -32.86 8.57 -2.75
C ASP A 72 -33.83 7.90 -3.73
N THR A 73 -34.45 8.71 -4.59
CA THR A 73 -35.18 8.28 -5.78
C THR A 73 -34.22 8.33 -6.96
N ILE A 74 -33.89 7.18 -7.52
CA ILE A 74 -32.97 7.06 -8.66
C ILE A 74 -33.76 7.25 -9.96
N ALA A 75 -33.30 8.17 -10.78
CA ALA A 75 -33.78 8.42 -12.14
C ALA A 75 -32.65 8.14 -13.14
N ALA A 76 -33.00 7.90 -14.40
CA ALA A 76 -32.02 7.79 -15.46
C ALA A 76 -31.67 9.18 -16.02
N ASP A 77 -30.37 9.46 -16.23
CA ASP A 77 -29.91 10.59 -17.01
C ASP A 77 -30.31 10.44 -18.49
N GLU A 78 -30.22 9.22 -19.02
CA GLU A 78 -30.65 8.86 -20.36
C GLU A 78 -31.58 7.63 -20.36
N SER A 79 -32.80 7.80 -20.87
CA SER A 79 -33.73 6.69 -21.13
C SER A 79 -33.64 6.20 -22.58
N PHE A 80 -33.92 4.92 -22.80
CA PHE A 80 -33.99 4.33 -24.14
C PHE A 80 -35.44 4.23 -24.64
N THR A 81 -35.61 4.43 -25.94
CA THR A 81 -36.90 4.46 -26.64
C THR A 81 -37.08 3.26 -27.58
N GLN A 82 -38.24 3.17 -28.24
CA GLN A 82 -38.52 2.10 -29.21
C GLN A 82 -37.62 2.17 -30.46
N GLY A 83 -37.13 3.37 -30.82
CA GLY A 83 -36.14 3.54 -31.89
C GLY A 83 -34.78 2.94 -31.52
N ASP A 84 -34.33 3.18 -30.28
CA ASP A 84 -33.04 2.66 -29.76
C ASP A 84 -33.01 1.13 -29.69
N LEU A 85 -34.17 0.51 -29.41
CA LEU A 85 -34.34 -0.95 -29.45
C LEU A 85 -34.19 -1.52 -30.87
N GLY A 86 -34.60 -0.76 -31.89
CA GLY A 86 -34.41 -1.12 -33.30
C GLY A 86 -32.94 -1.14 -33.71
N GLU A 87 -32.13 -0.27 -33.11
CA GLU A 87 -30.68 -0.18 -33.33
C GLU A 87 -29.86 -1.05 -32.36
N ARG A 88 -30.52 -1.79 -31.45
CA ARG A 88 -29.90 -2.57 -30.36
C ARG A 88 -28.98 -1.75 -29.45
N LYS A 89 -29.25 -0.45 -29.31
CA LYS A 89 -28.47 0.46 -28.50
C LYS A 89 -29.13 0.65 -27.14
N MET A 90 -28.66 -0.07 -26.13
CA MET A 90 -29.11 0.14 -24.76
C MET A 90 -28.31 1.28 -24.12
N LYS A 91 -29.00 2.18 -23.42
CA LYS A 91 -28.37 3.28 -22.69
C LYS A 91 -28.13 2.86 -21.24
N LEU A 92 -26.85 2.76 -20.88
CA LEU A 92 -26.42 2.39 -19.53
C LEU A 92 -26.23 3.66 -18.70
N ASN A 93 -27.02 3.79 -17.64
CA ASN A 93 -26.93 4.87 -16.67
C ASN A 93 -26.02 4.46 -15.53
N THR A 94 -25.24 5.40 -14.99
CA THR A 94 -24.40 5.20 -13.80
C THR A 94 -24.72 6.26 -12.77
N GLU A 95 -25.26 5.84 -11.62
CA GLU A 95 -25.64 6.72 -10.52
C GLU A 95 -24.87 6.36 -9.26
N VAL A 96 -24.26 7.36 -8.61
CA VAL A 96 -23.54 7.17 -7.35
C VAL A 96 -24.30 7.87 -6.23
N ARG A 97 -24.63 7.13 -5.18
CA ARG A 97 -25.23 7.68 -3.95
C ARG A 97 -24.38 7.35 -2.75
N GLU A 98 -24.49 8.21 -1.76
CA GLU A 98 -23.74 8.12 -0.52
C GLU A 98 -24.67 7.82 0.65
N ILE A 99 -24.21 6.96 1.55
CA ILE A 99 -24.88 6.61 2.80
C ILE A 99 -23.89 6.89 3.95
N GLY A 100 -24.25 7.79 4.85
CA GLY A 100 -23.45 8.10 6.05
C GLY A 100 -24.29 8.81 7.11
N HIS A 101 -23.95 8.77 8.41
CA HIS A 101 -22.89 8.00 9.08
C HIS A 101 -23.46 6.68 9.61
N LEU A 102 -22.94 5.55 9.13
CA LEU A 102 -23.38 4.24 9.61
C LEU A 102 -22.72 3.89 10.95
N ASN A 103 -23.53 3.45 11.92
CA ASN A 103 -23.12 3.17 13.29
C ASN A 103 -23.11 1.67 13.63
N ARG A 104 -23.86 0.85 12.89
CA ARG A 104 -23.96 -0.61 13.15
C ARG A 104 -22.88 -1.42 12.45
N LYS A 105 -22.81 -2.73 12.73
CA LYS A 105 -21.80 -3.63 12.12
C LYS A 105 -21.96 -3.81 10.61
N GLY A 106 -23.18 -3.69 10.10
CA GLY A 106 -23.49 -3.88 8.69
C GLY A 106 -24.82 -3.27 8.30
N PHE A 107 -25.21 -3.51 7.06
CA PHE A 107 -26.45 -2.99 6.49
C PHE A 107 -26.94 -3.87 5.34
N HIS A 108 -28.22 -3.73 4.99
CA HIS A 108 -28.80 -4.22 3.76
C HIS A 108 -29.13 -3.04 2.84
N LEU A 109 -29.02 -3.26 1.53
CA LEU A 109 -29.61 -2.37 0.54
C LEU A 109 -30.90 -2.98 0.02
N ALA A 110 -31.88 -2.13 -0.26
CA ALA A 110 -33.12 -2.52 -0.91
C ALA A 110 -33.43 -1.57 -2.07
N PHE A 111 -34.03 -2.14 -3.11
CA PHE A 111 -34.50 -1.45 -4.29
C PHE A 111 -36.00 -1.62 -4.35
N GLN A 112 -36.72 -0.51 -4.33
CA GLN A 112 -38.18 -0.50 -4.40
C GLN A 112 -38.60 0.04 -5.76
N ASP A 113 -39.24 -0.82 -6.54
CA ASP A 113 -39.85 -0.49 -7.82
C ASP A 113 -41.35 -0.23 -7.63
N VAL A 114 -41.79 0.95 -8.10
CA VAL A 114 -43.17 1.44 -8.02
C VAL A 114 -43.87 1.45 -9.38
N GLY A 115 -43.31 0.76 -10.39
CA GLY A 115 -43.90 0.61 -11.72
C GLY A 115 -42.99 1.05 -12.87
N ALA A 116 -41.68 0.96 -12.70
CA ALA A 116 -40.68 1.30 -13.70
C ALA A 116 -40.23 0.06 -14.49
N CYS A 117 -39.90 0.28 -15.77
CA CYS A 117 -39.26 -0.73 -16.60
C CYS A 117 -37.74 -0.58 -16.50
N VAL A 118 -37.17 -1.13 -15.42
CA VAL A 118 -35.76 -1.01 -15.08
C VAL A 118 -35.04 -2.35 -15.15
N ALA A 119 -33.78 -2.35 -15.57
CA ALA A 119 -32.87 -3.49 -15.44
C ALA A 119 -31.60 -3.05 -14.71
N LEU A 120 -31.39 -3.60 -13.51
CA LEU A 120 -30.21 -3.35 -12.70
C LEU A 120 -29.06 -4.25 -13.16
N VAL A 121 -28.01 -3.65 -13.72
CA VAL A 121 -26.87 -4.36 -14.33
C VAL A 121 -25.78 -4.62 -13.30
N SER A 122 -25.45 -3.63 -12.47
CA SER A 122 -24.41 -3.73 -11.46
C SER A 122 -24.75 -2.89 -10.23
N VAL A 123 -24.42 -3.43 -9.07
CA VAL A 123 -24.47 -2.72 -7.79
C VAL A 123 -23.10 -2.87 -7.15
N ARG A 124 -22.37 -1.76 -7.06
CA ARG A 124 -21.04 -1.73 -6.45
C ARG A 124 -21.09 -0.90 -5.19
N VAL A 125 -20.78 -1.55 -4.07
CA VAL A 125 -20.76 -0.93 -2.74
C VAL A 125 -19.32 -0.83 -2.27
N TYR A 126 -18.87 0.37 -1.92
CA TYR A 126 -17.50 0.60 -1.48
C TYR A 126 -17.40 1.75 -0.47
N TYR A 127 -16.27 1.82 0.24
CA TYR A 127 -15.90 2.96 1.07
C TYR A 127 -14.49 3.39 0.71
N LYS A 128 -14.18 4.66 0.96
CA LYS A 128 -12.87 5.24 0.63
C LYS A 128 -11.94 5.16 1.82
N ARG A 129 -10.65 4.89 1.56
CA ARG A 129 -9.59 4.81 2.56
C ARG A 129 -8.26 5.20 1.95
N CYS A 130 -7.42 5.87 2.72
CA CYS A 130 -6.04 6.10 2.38
C CYS A 130 -5.23 4.83 2.66
N ARG A 131 -4.58 4.29 1.62
CA ARG A 131 -3.81 3.04 1.72
C ARG A 131 -2.51 3.28 2.48
N GLY A 132 -2.08 2.28 3.26
CA GLY A 132 -0.84 2.34 4.01
C GLY A 132 0.35 2.58 3.08
N THR A 133 1.19 3.56 3.45
CA THR A 133 2.33 3.99 2.64
C THR A 133 3.50 4.36 3.54
N VAL A 134 4.70 4.41 2.96
CA VAL A 134 5.91 4.90 3.62
C VAL A 134 6.34 6.17 2.90
N GLN A 135 6.48 7.27 3.65
CA GLN A 135 6.92 8.57 3.15
C GLN A 135 7.87 9.20 4.16
N ASN A 136 8.97 9.80 3.70
CA ASN A 136 9.97 10.45 4.57
C ASN A 136 10.44 9.56 5.74
N LEU A 137 10.70 8.27 5.47
CA LEU A 137 11.08 7.25 6.46
C LEU A 137 10.05 7.04 7.59
N ALA A 138 8.79 7.44 7.38
CA ALA A 138 7.68 7.20 8.29
C ALA A 138 6.60 6.34 7.61
N VAL A 139 6.11 5.35 8.36
CA VAL A 139 5.00 4.47 8.00
C VAL A 139 3.69 5.13 8.40
N PHE A 140 2.81 5.29 7.43
CA PHE A 140 1.44 5.75 7.62
C PHE A 140 0.48 4.56 7.41
N PRO A 141 -0.32 4.19 8.42
CA PRO A 141 -1.19 3.02 8.34
C PRO A 141 -2.43 3.27 7.47
N ASP A 142 -3.10 2.18 7.07
CA ASP A 142 -4.40 2.24 6.41
C ASP A 142 -5.39 3.05 7.26
N THR A 143 -5.89 4.17 6.71
CA THR A 143 -6.80 5.09 7.42
C THR A 143 -8.09 5.26 6.63
N VAL A 144 -9.24 5.09 7.29
CA VAL A 144 -10.55 5.29 6.65
C VAL A 144 -10.82 6.78 6.48
N ALA A 145 -11.30 7.18 5.30
CA ALA A 145 -11.70 8.57 5.06
C ALA A 145 -12.94 8.89 5.92
N GLU A 146 -12.81 9.86 6.83
CA GLU A 146 -13.88 10.23 7.75
C GLU A 146 -14.99 11.00 7.02
N ALA A 147 -16.19 10.98 7.61
CA ALA A 147 -17.45 11.30 6.95
C ALA A 147 -17.81 12.79 6.89
N ALA A 148 -17.03 13.68 7.51
CA ALA A 148 -17.27 15.12 7.39
C ALA A 148 -16.51 15.71 6.18
N PHE A 149 -17.27 16.28 5.24
CA PHE A 149 -16.83 16.87 3.97
C PHE A 149 -15.69 17.92 4.07
N ALA A 150 -15.32 18.38 5.27
CA ALA A 150 -14.29 19.39 5.49
C ALA A 150 -13.19 18.96 6.48
N THR A 151 -13.26 17.76 7.07
CA THR A 151 -12.28 17.33 8.07
C THR A 151 -11.19 16.49 7.41
N LEU A 152 -10.01 17.08 7.30
CA LEU A 152 -8.78 16.35 7.03
C LEU A 152 -8.44 15.50 8.26
N VAL A 153 -8.34 14.18 8.10
CA VAL A 153 -7.93 13.31 9.20
C VAL A 153 -6.42 13.40 9.33
N GLU A 154 -5.93 14.06 10.39
CA GLU A 154 -4.50 14.08 10.72
C GLU A 154 -4.06 12.69 11.19
N VAL A 155 -3.06 12.12 10.52
CA VAL A 155 -2.47 10.83 10.85
C VAL A 155 -1.00 11.03 11.17
N ARG A 156 -0.61 10.62 12.37
CA ARG A 156 0.79 10.60 12.79
C ARG A 156 1.48 9.36 12.24
N GLY A 157 2.60 9.57 11.54
CA GLY A 157 3.43 8.49 11.04
C GLY A 157 4.28 7.87 12.15
N ALA A 158 4.61 6.59 12.00
CA ALA A 158 5.56 5.90 12.85
C ALA A 158 6.88 5.70 12.09
N CYS A 159 8.01 6.09 12.67
CA CYS A 159 9.31 5.92 12.02
C CYS A 159 9.60 4.44 11.69
N VAL A 160 10.25 4.20 10.55
CA VAL A 160 10.68 2.87 10.13
C VAL A 160 11.75 2.31 11.07
N ASN A 161 12.00 1.00 11.02
CA ASN A 161 13.02 0.38 11.87
C ASN A 161 14.41 1.02 11.65
N ASN A 162 15.16 1.19 12.74
CA ASN A 162 16.48 1.83 12.75
C ASN A 162 16.44 3.30 12.31
N SER A 163 15.33 4.00 12.56
CA SER A 163 15.21 5.45 12.36
C SER A 163 14.66 6.14 13.60
N GLU A 164 14.97 7.42 13.74
CA GLU A 164 14.63 8.27 14.87
C GLU A 164 13.76 9.44 14.39
N VAL A 165 12.82 9.84 15.23
CA VAL A 165 11.95 11.00 14.97
C VAL A 165 12.78 12.26 15.14
N ASP A 166 12.71 13.18 14.17
CA ASP A 166 13.17 14.54 14.36
C ASP A 166 12.17 15.27 15.30
N MET A 167 12.60 15.59 16.52
CA MET A 167 11.74 16.13 17.58
C MET A 167 11.08 17.45 17.19
N ASP A 168 11.71 18.24 16.32
CA ASP A 168 11.19 19.53 15.87
C ASP A 168 10.11 19.38 14.79
N SER A 169 10.05 18.23 14.10
CA SER A 169 9.17 18.00 12.96
C SER A 169 8.67 16.56 12.88
N PRO A 170 7.72 16.17 13.76
CA PRO A 170 7.19 14.82 13.77
C PRO A 170 6.42 14.51 12.46
N PRO A 171 6.60 13.31 11.88
CA PRO A 171 6.00 12.93 10.61
C PRO A 171 4.48 12.85 10.70
N ARG A 172 3.79 13.59 9.84
CA ARG A 172 2.33 13.69 9.79
C ARG A 172 1.84 13.77 8.35
N MET A 173 0.68 13.20 8.10
CA MET A 173 -0.04 13.29 6.83
C MET A 173 -1.52 13.51 7.09
N HIS A 174 -2.25 13.99 6.08
CA HIS A 174 -3.69 14.16 6.13
C HIS A 174 -4.37 13.25 5.12
N CYS A 175 -5.36 12.48 5.56
CA CYS A 175 -6.19 11.66 4.67
C CYS A 175 -7.43 12.46 4.24
N SER A 176 -7.66 12.56 2.93
CA SER A 176 -8.81 13.28 2.36
C SER A 176 -10.08 12.43 2.36
N ALA A 177 -11.23 13.10 2.17
CA ALA A 177 -12.54 12.44 1.99
C ALA A 177 -12.58 11.53 0.75
N GLU A 178 -11.71 11.80 -0.24
CA GLU A 178 -11.56 11.03 -1.47
C GLU A 178 -10.71 9.77 -1.27
N GLY A 179 -10.09 9.60 -0.10
CA GLY A 179 -9.18 8.49 0.20
C GLY A 179 -7.76 8.71 -0.33
N GLU A 180 -7.38 9.97 -0.55
CA GLU A 180 -6.04 10.36 -1.02
C GLU A 180 -5.22 10.95 0.13
N TRP A 181 -3.92 10.64 0.13
CA TRP A 181 -2.97 11.23 1.06
C TRP A 181 -2.54 12.61 0.57
N LEU A 182 -2.58 13.60 1.45
CA LEU A 182 -2.07 14.94 1.19
C LEU A 182 -0.58 15.08 1.57
N VAL A 183 -0.03 16.27 1.36
CA VAL A 183 1.40 16.59 1.54
C VAL A 183 1.93 16.11 2.90
N PRO A 184 3.01 15.31 2.92
CA PRO A 184 3.65 14.89 4.17
C PRO A 184 4.39 16.06 4.83
N ILE A 185 4.27 16.15 6.15
CA ILE A 185 4.91 17.14 7.00
C ILE A 185 5.85 16.40 7.95
N GLY A 186 7.11 16.84 8.03
CA GLY A 186 8.11 16.19 8.88
C GLY A 186 8.71 14.93 8.27
N LYS A 187 9.72 14.38 8.94
CA LYS A 187 10.49 13.22 8.49
C LYS A 187 11.12 12.47 9.65
N CYS A 188 11.44 11.20 9.42
CA CYS A 188 12.35 10.45 10.29
C CYS A 188 13.76 10.49 9.69
N SER A 189 14.77 10.24 10.51
CA SER A 189 16.17 10.13 10.07
C SER A 189 16.75 8.80 10.49
N CYS A 190 17.54 8.16 9.63
CA CYS A 190 18.16 6.89 9.99
C CYS A 190 19.12 7.05 11.17
N SER A 191 19.06 6.09 12.09
CA SER A 191 19.95 6.00 13.24
C SER A 191 21.41 5.79 12.81
N ALA A 192 22.36 6.03 13.72
CA ALA A 192 23.78 5.91 13.42
C ALA A 192 24.15 4.49 12.91
N GLY A 193 24.91 4.44 11.82
CA GLY A 193 25.30 3.17 11.16
C GLY A 193 24.34 2.69 10.07
N PHE A 194 23.23 3.38 9.87
CA PHE A 194 22.29 3.14 8.77
C PHE A 194 22.29 4.28 7.76
N GLU A 195 21.93 3.98 6.53
CA GLU A 195 21.74 4.92 5.44
C GLU A 195 20.32 4.84 4.89
N GLU A 196 19.84 5.96 4.36
CA GLU A 196 18.51 6.04 3.76
C GLU A 196 18.50 5.25 2.45
N GLY A 197 17.85 4.09 2.48
CA GLY A 197 17.42 3.38 1.28
C GLY A 197 16.13 3.98 0.73
N HIS A 198 15.43 3.25 -0.14
CA HIS A 198 14.23 3.78 -0.81
C HIS A 198 13.02 3.94 0.14
N SER A 199 12.84 3.04 1.11
CA SER A 199 11.74 3.08 2.09
C SER A 199 12.11 2.49 3.45
N SER A 200 13.41 2.31 3.67
CA SER A 200 13.98 1.64 4.83
C SER A 200 15.36 2.18 5.12
N CYS A 201 15.77 2.09 6.38
CA CYS A 201 17.14 2.35 6.78
C CYS A 201 17.95 1.07 6.63
N GLU A 202 18.90 1.08 5.70
CA GLU A 202 19.78 -0.06 5.42
C GLU A 202 21.11 0.12 6.14
N ARG A 203 21.74 -0.99 6.53
CA ARG A 203 23.03 -0.91 7.21
C ARG A 203 24.07 -0.48 6.18
N LYS A 204 24.88 0.53 6.51
CA LYS A 204 25.99 0.95 5.66
C LYS A 204 26.85 -0.27 5.33
N SER A 205 26.96 -0.61 4.04
CA SER A 205 27.91 -1.64 3.61
C SER A 205 29.31 -1.06 3.76
N GLU A 206 30.05 -1.54 4.75
CA GLU A 206 31.43 -1.14 4.98
C GLU A 206 32.31 -1.68 3.85
N VAL A 207 32.53 -0.88 2.82
CA VAL A 207 33.44 -1.23 1.72
C VAL A 207 34.87 -1.04 2.22
N SER A 208 35.46 -2.11 2.76
CA SER A 208 36.89 -2.14 3.07
C SER A 208 37.68 -2.33 1.77
N VAL A 209 38.47 -1.31 1.40
CA VAL A 209 39.39 -1.39 0.25
C VAL A 209 40.74 -1.86 0.76
N CYS A 210 41.12 -3.10 0.46
CA CYS A 210 42.45 -3.62 0.77
C CYS A 210 43.41 -3.31 -0.38
N VAL A 211 44.45 -2.51 -0.11
CA VAL A 211 45.54 -2.27 -1.07
C VAL A 211 46.71 -3.19 -0.71
N CYS A 212 47.04 -4.12 -1.61
CA CYS A 212 48.19 -4.99 -1.46
C CYS A 212 49.40 -4.35 -2.15
N VAL A 213 50.48 -4.08 -1.42
CA VAL A 213 51.74 -3.60 -2.00
C VAL A 213 52.75 -4.74 -1.98
N CYS A 214 53.05 -5.29 -3.15
CA CYS A 214 54.06 -6.35 -3.30
C CYS A 214 55.46 -5.72 -3.38
N VAL A 215 56.32 -6.01 -2.40
CA VAL A 215 57.74 -5.58 -2.44
C VAL A 215 58.62 -6.78 -2.79
N CYS A 216 59.22 -6.75 -3.98
CA CYS A 216 60.13 -7.80 -4.43
C CYS A 216 61.55 -7.50 -3.91
N VAL A 217 62.08 -8.37 -3.03
CA VAL A 217 63.47 -8.25 -2.57
C VAL A 217 64.33 -9.30 -3.28
N CYS A 218 65.27 -8.85 -4.10
CA CYS A 218 66.18 -9.70 -4.84
C CYS A 218 67.40 -10.02 -3.97
N VAL A 219 67.54 -11.24 -3.46
CA VAL A 219 68.78 -11.70 -2.80
C VAL A 219 69.45 -12.76 -3.68
N CYS A 220 70.73 -12.53 -3.99
CA CYS A 220 71.47 -13.19 -5.07
C CYS A 220 71.89 -14.64 -4.79
N VAL A 221 71.00 -15.52 -4.31
CA VAL A 221 71.10 -16.99 -4.44
C VAL A 221 69.66 -17.58 -4.51
N CYS A 222 69.34 -18.16 -5.66
CA CYS A 222 68.14 -18.86 -6.13
C CYS A 222 67.04 -19.35 -5.13
N MET A 223 66.27 -18.44 -4.51
CA MET A 223 64.89 -18.68 -4.02
C MET A 223 64.12 -17.35 -4.01
N TYR A 224 62.99 -17.26 -4.72
CA TYR A 224 62.08 -16.10 -4.67
C TYR A 224 61.23 -16.17 -3.40
N VAL A 225 61.50 -15.33 -2.40
CA VAL A 225 60.64 -15.16 -1.23
C VAL A 225 59.85 -13.86 -1.39
N CYS A 226 58.59 -13.96 -1.80
CA CYS A 226 57.68 -12.81 -1.82
C CYS A 226 57.14 -12.57 -0.40
N VAL A 227 57.53 -11.47 0.24
CA VAL A 227 56.88 -11.01 1.48
C VAL A 227 55.92 -9.90 1.07
N SER A 228 54.62 -10.13 1.20
CA SER A 228 53.60 -9.15 0.82
C SER A 228 53.02 -8.52 2.09
N PRO A 229 53.50 -7.34 2.54
CA PRO A 229 52.82 -6.61 3.59
C PRO A 229 51.51 -6.03 3.03
N CYS A 230 50.37 -6.60 3.42
CA CYS A 230 49.06 -6.02 3.17
C CYS A 230 48.85 -4.86 4.14
N VAL A 231 48.59 -3.64 3.63
CA VAL A 231 48.18 -2.51 4.46
C VAL A 231 46.73 -2.18 4.11
N CYS A 232 45.81 -2.50 5.01
CA CYS A 232 44.41 -2.11 4.89
C CYS A 232 44.30 -0.63 5.25
N PHE A 233 43.93 0.22 4.28
CA PHE A 233 43.50 1.58 4.57
C PHE A 233 41.99 1.58 4.78
N VAL A 234 41.55 1.73 6.02
CA VAL A 234 40.17 2.12 6.33
C VAL A 234 40.09 3.62 6.12
N ASN A 235 39.24 4.07 5.20
CA ASN A 235 39.11 5.49 4.92
C ASN A 235 38.52 6.20 6.15
N GLU A 236 39.27 7.16 6.70
CA GLU A 236 39.06 7.78 8.01
C GLU A 236 37.93 8.82 7.96
N SER A 237 36.69 8.36 7.79
CA SER A 237 35.55 9.29 7.84
C SER A 237 34.27 8.73 8.45
N LEU A 238 34.33 7.72 9.34
CA LEU A 238 33.41 7.52 10.47
C LEU A 238 33.75 6.20 11.20
N TYR A 239 34.10 6.30 12.49
CA TYR A 239 34.40 5.24 13.46
C TYR A 239 35.85 4.74 13.60
N LYS A 240 36.33 4.84 14.83
CA LYS A 240 37.69 4.55 15.30
C LYS A 240 37.81 3.05 15.60
N SER A 241 38.27 2.27 14.63
CA SER A 241 38.85 0.95 14.90
C SER A 241 39.94 0.63 13.89
N GLU A 242 41.17 0.93 14.27
CA GLU A 242 42.38 0.43 13.62
C GLU A 242 42.35 -1.11 13.64
N VAL A 243 42.08 -1.72 12.49
CA VAL A 243 42.31 -3.14 12.27
C VAL A 243 43.26 -3.26 11.08
N SER A 244 44.54 -3.38 11.38
CA SER A 244 45.58 -3.72 10.41
C SER A 244 45.65 -5.25 10.31
N VAL A 245 45.36 -5.81 9.14
CA VAL A 245 45.53 -7.24 8.88
C VAL A 245 46.80 -7.44 8.06
N CYS A 246 47.84 -8.02 8.67
CA CYS A 246 49.03 -8.47 7.95
C CYS A 246 48.85 -9.95 7.59
N CYS A 247 48.80 -10.24 6.29
CA CYS A 247 48.87 -11.61 5.76
C CYS A 247 50.31 -11.92 5.36
N VAL A 248 50.86 -13.05 5.82
CA VAL A 248 52.14 -13.57 5.31
C VAL A 248 51.84 -14.70 4.33
N CYS A 249 52.11 -14.47 3.04
CA CYS A 249 51.92 -15.45 1.99
C CYS A 249 53.28 -15.99 1.53
N VAL A 250 53.43 -17.32 1.46
CA VAL A 250 54.58 -17.98 0.81
C VAL A 250 54.04 -18.92 -0.26
N CYS A 251 54.51 -18.76 -1.50
CA CYS A 251 54.14 -19.61 -2.64
C CYS A 251 52.62 -19.81 -2.87
N GLY A 252 51.82 -18.76 -2.67
CA GLY A 252 50.37 -18.81 -2.90
C GLY A 252 49.54 -19.41 -1.76
N VAL A 253 50.16 -19.73 -0.62
CA VAL A 253 49.46 -20.20 0.58
C VAL A 253 49.56 -19.12 1.67
N CYS A 254 48.41 -18.64 2.15
CA CYS A 254 48.33 -17.71 3.27
C CYS A 254 48.57 -18.51 4.56
N LEU A 255 49.68 -18.26 5.26
CA LEU A 255 50.08 -19.08 6.41
C LEU A 255 49.58 -18.52 7.75
N ILE A 256 49.44 -17.19 7.88
CA ILE A 256 49.00 -16.54 9.12
C ILE A 256 48.25 -15.24 8.79
N CYS A 257 47.03 -15.09 9.34
CA CYS A 257 46.33 -13.81 9.43
C CYS A 257 46.44 -13.27 10.86
N VAL A 258 47.07 -12.11 11.03
CA VAL A 258 47.14 -11.44 12.34
C VAL A 258 46.24 -10.22 12.31
N SER A 259 45.25 -10.18 13.22
CA SER A 259 44.39 -9.02 13.44
C SER A 259 44.91 -8.25 14.65
N PHE A 260 45.24 -6.98 14.44
CA PHE A 260 45.58 -6.06 15.53
C PHE A 260 44.33 -5.33 15.99
N LYS A 261 44.09 -5.32 17.31
CA LYS A 261 43.08 -4.46 17.95
C LYS A 261 43.82 -3.67 19.05
N GLY A 262 44.35 -2.51 18.69
CA GLY A 262 45.29 -1.76 19.55
C GLY A 262 46.57 -2.55 19.85
N ASP A 263 47.17 -2.34 21.03
CA ASP A 263 48.43 -2.99 21.48
C ASP A 263 48.31 -4.49 21.79
N SER A 264 47.16 -5.13 21.52
CA SER A 264 46.93 -6.54 21.79
C SER A 264 46.88 -7.38 20.51
N VAL A 265 47.79 -8.37 20.44
CA VAL A 265 47.88 -9.35 19.35
C VAL A 265 46.93 -10.52 19.64
N SER A 266 45.95 -10.76 18.77
CA SER A 266 45.10 -11.95 18.83
C SER A 266 45.26 -12.78 17.55
N LEU A 267 45.87 -13.96 17.68
CA LEU A 267 45.80 -15.01 16.67
C LEU A 267 44.37 -15.57 16.69
N ARG A 268 43.64 -15.47 15.60
CA ARG A 268 42.39 -16.21 15.41
C ARG A 268 42.53 -17.06 14.17
N ASP A 269 42.26 -18.36 14.31
CA ASP A 269 42.13 -19.29 13.20
C ASP A 269 40.87 -18.93 12.40
N TYR A 270 41.00 -18.07 11.41
CA TYR A 270 39.97 -17.88 10.37
C TYR A 270 40.34 -18.71 9.14
N GLN A 271 39.33 -19.40 8.59
CA GLN A 271 39.44 -20.27 7.43
C GLN A 271 40.09 -19.57 6.22
N CYS A 272 40.95 -20.33 5.54
CA CYS A 272 41.79 -19.91 4.42
C CYS A 272 41.05 -19.07 3.37
N CYS A 273 41.54 -17.84 3.12
CA CYS A 273 41.22 -17.09 1.90
C CYS A 273 42.12 -17.59 0.75
N THR A 274 41.54 -17.92 -0.40
CA THR A 274 42.30 -18.17 -1.64
C THR A 274 42.37 -16.89 -2.47
N CYS A 275 43.58 -16.48 -2.88
CA CYS A 275 43.76 -15.43 -3.89
C CYS A 275 43.74 -16.04 -5.29
N ASP A 276 42.85 -15.56 -6.16
CA ASP A 276 42.94 -15.87 -7.58
C ASP A 276 44.11 -15.11 -8.23
N SER A 277 44.54 -15.55 -9.41
CA SER A 277 45.57 -15.00 -10.29
C SER A 277 45.46 -13.50 -10.62
N ALA A 278 44.37 -12.85 -10.20
CA ALA A 278 44.12 -11.40 -10.26
C ALA A 278 44.11 -10.68 -8.88
N PHE A 279 44.61 -11.30 -7.80
CA PHE A 279 44.67 -10.74 -6.44
C PHE A 279 43.32 -10.27 -5.86
N ARG A 280 42.23 -10.96 -6.19
CA ARG A 280 40.93 -10.76 -5.53
C ARG A 280 40.80 -11.71 -4.33
N CYS A 281 40.52 -11.17 -3.15
CA CYS A 281 40.11 -11.97 -1.99
C CYS A 281 38.63 -12.35 -2.17
N LEU A 282 38.36 -13.64 -2.37
CA LEU A 282 37.00 -14.19 -2.36
C LEU A 282 36.76 -14.84 -1.01
N LEU A 283 35.77 -14.34 -0.27
CA LEU A 283 35.18 -15.06 0.87
C LEU A 283 34.35 -16.22 0.30
N LEU A 284 34.69 -17.46 0.67
CA LEU A 284 33.85 -18.61 0.33
C LEU A 284 32.56 -18.54 1.17
N PRO A 285 31.37 -18.61 0.55
CA PRO A 285 30.12 -18.71 1.29
C PRO A 285 29.98 -20.10 1.91
N VAL A 286 29.27 -20.17 3.04
CA VAL A 286 28.82 -21.43 3.68
C VAL A 286 27.66 -22.01 2.88
#